data_AF-A0A3R7MLL8-F1
#
_entry.id   AF-A0A3R7MLL8-F1
#
_cell.length_a   1.000
_cell.length_b   1.000
_cell.length_c   1.000
_cell.angle_alpha   90.00
_cell.angle_beta   90.00
_cell.angle_gamma   90.00
#
_symmetry.space_group_name_H-M   'P 1'
#
loop_
_entity.id
_entity.type
_entity.pdbx_description
1 polymer ?
#
loop_
_entity_poly.entity_id
_entity_poly.type
_entity_poly.pdbx_seq_one_letter_code
_entity_poly.pdbx_strand_id
1 'polypeptide(L)'
;MADDAKTLFGTYALSKLNGKGVTKGEWDVPSLTLVEDGDKVRVHVNVSNIMNGVLSYENGRLTGMLMTTMMMGPPFHMDVERALGVGFEKGMRASREGDRLTLSHGEDTLVFVVDGSTAA
;
A
#
# COMPACT_ATOMS: atom_id res chain seq x y z
N MET A 1 20.20 9.50 7.90
CA MET A 1 19.25 8.79 8.77
C MET A 1 18.94 7.52 8.04
N ALA A 2 19.21 6.34 8.62
CA ALA A 2 18.87 5.09 7.96
C ALA A 2 17.34 5.05 7.86
N ASP A 3 16.81 4.99 6.65
CA ASP A 3 15.39 4.75 6.44
C ASP A 3 15.11 3.33 6.97
N ASP A 4 14.58 3.24 8.19
CA ASP A 4 14.29 1.95 8.82
C ASP A 4 12.90 1.48 8.36
N ALA A 5 12.84 0.36 7.63
CA ALA A 5 11.59 -0.19 7.08
C ALA A 5 10.54 -0.41 8.17
N LYS A 6 10.99 -0.66 9.41
CA LYS A 6 10.15 -0.88 10.59
C LYS A 6 9.21 0.28 10.89
N THR A 7 9.61 1.50 10.52
CA THR A 7 8.75 2.67 10.67
C THR A 7 7.50 2.58 9.80
N LEU A 8 7.51 1.82 8.70
CA LEU A 8 6.38 1.65 7.80
C LEU A 8 5.42 0.54 8.24
N PHE A 9 5.75 -0.26 9.24
CA PHE A 9 4.94 -1.43 9.60
C PHE A 9 3.61 -1.02 10.26
N GLY A 10 2.57 -1.79 9.93
CA GLY A 10 1.21 -1.54 10.36
C GLY A 10 0.17 -2.01 9.34
N THR A 11 -1.08 -1.92 9.76
CA THR A 11 -2.25 -2.09 8.90
C THR A 11 -2.86 -0.73 8.65
N TYR A 12 -3.17 -0.46 7.38
CA TYR A 12 -3.64 0.83 6.92
C TYR A 12 -4.85 0.67 6.02
N ALA A 13 -5.78 1.60 6.13
CA ALA A 13 -6.91 1.76 5.21
C ALA A 13 -6.58 2.86 4.19
N LEU A 14 -6.93 2.64 2.93
CA LEU A 14 -6.76 3.65 1.89
C LEU A 14 -7.72 4.82 2.17
N SER A 15 -7.15 6.02 2.19
CA SER A 15 -7.91 7.27 2.32
C SER A 15 -8.12 7.92 0.94
N LYS A 16 -7.07 8.00 0.12
CA LYS A 16 -7.10 8.69 -1.18
C LYS A 16 -6.17 8.06 -2.22
N LEU A 17 -6.56 8.13 -3.49
CA LEU A 17 -5.70 7.91 -4.66
C LEU A 17 -5.75 9.16 -5.54
N ASN A 18 -4.60 9.76 -5.85
CA ASN A 18 -4.47 10.93 -6.72
C ASN A 18 -5.40 12.09 -6.32
N GLY A 19 -5.57 12.29 -5.00
CA GLY A 19 -6.48 13.28 -4.42
C GLY A 19 -7.97 12.87 -4.37
N LYS A 20 -8.37 11.80 -5.08
CA LYS A 20 -9.72 11.24 -5.05
C LYS A 20 -9.89 10.36 -3.80
N GLY A 21 -10.86 10.71 -2.95
CA GLY A 21 -11.19 9.93 -1.75
C GLY A 21 -11.86 8.60 -2.07
N VAL A 22 -11.69 7.63 -1.17
CA VAL A 22 -12.46 6.39 -1.23
C VAL A 22 -13.93 6.70 -1.00
N THR A 23 -14.79 6.32 -1.94
CA THR A 23 -16.24 6.46 -1.80
C THR A 23 -16.75 5.21 -1.09
N LYS A 24 -17.30 5.34 0.11
CA LYS A 24 -17.93 4.23 0.83
C LYS A 24 -19.18 3.80 0.05
N GLY A 25 -19.17 2.60 -0.51
CA GLY A 25 -20.25 2.02 -1.31
C GLY A 25 -20.42 0.53 -1.00
N GLU A 26 -20.84 -0.27 -1.99
CA GLU A 26 -21.02 -1.73 -1.87
C GLU A 26 -19.73 -2.53 -1.67
N TRP A 27 -18.56 -1.89 -1.76
CA TRP A 27 -17.25 -2.54 -1.68
C TRP A 27 -16.48 -2.09 -0.44
N ASP A 28 -15.71 -3.01 0.13
CA ASP A 28 -14.81 -2.75 1.24
C ASP A 28 -13.73 -1.71 0.87
N VAL A 29 -13.29 -0.96 1.89
CA VAL A 29 -12.22 0.01 1.74
C VAL A 29 -10.91 -0.73 1.49
N PRO A 30 -10.14 -0.38 0.44
CA PRO A 30 -8.85 -1.01 0.18
C PRO A 30 -7.92 -0.89 1.40
N SER A 31 -7.27 -1.98 1.78
CA SER A 31 -6.36 -2.03 2.92
C SER A 31 -4.98 -2.56 2.54
N LEU A 32 -3.97 -2.14 3.31
CA LEU A 32 -2.57 -2.45 3.12
C LEU A 32 -1.98 -2.83 4.48
N THR A 33 -1.32 -3.99 4.56
CA THR A 33 -0.57 -4.43 5.72
C THR A 33 0.90 -4.60 5.33
N LEU A 34 1.78 -3.98 6.11
CA LEU A 34 3.23 -4.10 6.00
C LEU A 34 3.79 -4.69 7.29
N VAL A 35 4.51 -5.80 7.18
CA VAL A 35 5.12 -6.52 8.32
C VAL A 35 6.56 -6.91 8.02
N GLU A 36 7.30 -7.22 9.07
CA GLU A 36 8.68 -7.70 9.00
C GLU A 36 8.76 -9.08 8.31
N ASP A 37 9.72 -9.24 7.41
CA ASP A 37 10.09 -10.51 6.78
C ASP A 37 11.62 -10.60 6.73
N GLY A 38 12.24 -10.81 7.89
CA GLY A 38 13.69 -10.73 8.05
C GLY A 38 14.20 -9.32 7.76
N ASP A 39 15.03 -9.18 6.72
CA ASP A 39 15.55 -7.89 6.24
C ASP A 39 14.60 -7.19 5.24
N LYS A 40 13.51 -7.87 4.87
CA LYS A 40 12.56 -7.41 3.86
C LYS A 40 11.22 -7.03 4.49
N VAL A 41 10.34 -6.50 3.65
CA VAL A 41 8.98 -6.10 4.01
C VAL A 41 8.00 -7.02 3.31
N ARG A 42 7.23 -7.79 4.07
CA ARG A 42 6.10 -8.52 3.51
C ARG A 42 4.90 -7.59 3.41
N VAL A 43 4.30 -7.55 2.23
CA VAL A 43 3.13 -6.74 1.93
C VAL A 43 1.93 -7.63 1.65
N HIS A 44 0.80 -7.24 2.21
CA HIS A 44 -0.51 -7.82 1.94
C HIS A 44 -1.47 -6.67 1.64
N VAL A 45 -2.06 -6.68 0.45
CA VAL A 45 -3.03 -5.68 0.01
C VAL A 45 -4.35 -6.38 -0.25
N ASN A 46 -5.42 -5.84 0.30
CA ASN A 46 -6.78 -6.28 0.02
C ASN A 46 -7.54 -5.14 -0.63
N VAL A 47 -7.89 -5.30 -1.91
CA VAL A 47 -8.65 -4.33 -2.70
C VAL A 47 -9.90 -5.04 -3.23
N SER A 48 -10.02 -5.28 -4.54
CA SER A 48 -10.90 -6.32 -5.08
C SER A 48 -10.16 -7.64 -5.25
N ASN A 49 -8.87 -7.54 -5.57
CA ASN A 49 -7.93 -8.63 -5.56
C ASN A 49 -7.06 -8.59 -4.31
N ILE A 50 -6.56 -9.76 -3.94
CA ILE A 50 -5.55 -9.89 -2.91
C ILE A 50 -4.19 -9.81 -3.61
N MET A 51 -3.38 -8.81 -3.25
CA MET A 51 -2.02 -8.65 -3.76
C MET A 51 -1.01 -8.94 -2.66
N ASN A 52 -0.09 -9.88 -2.89
CA ASN A 52 0.91 -10.28 -1.91
C ASN A 52 2.31 -10.21 -2.51
N GLY A 53 3.29 -9.86 -1.69
CA GLY A 53 4.69 -9.90 -2.11
C GLY A 53 5.65 -9.69 -0.96
N VAL A 54 6.93 -9.80 -1.28
CA VAL A 54 8.03 -9.42 -0.38
C VAL A 54 8.85 -8.36 -1.10
N LEU A 55 9.01 -7.22 -0.44
CA LEU A 55 9.62 -6.00 -0.99
C LEU A 55 10.94 -5.73 -0.27
N SER A 56 11.95 -5.30 -1.02
CA SER A 56 13.15 -4.67 -0.45
C SER A 56 12.85 -3.21 -0.12
N TYR A 57 13.44 -2.70 0.97
CA TYR A 57 13.33 -1.29 1.33
C TYR A 57 14.70 -0.64 1.34
N GLU A 58 14.94 0.27 0.39
CA GLU A 58 16.23 0.94 0.23
C GLU A 58 16.01 2.41 -0.14
N ASN A 59 16.69 3.33 0.55
CA ASN A 59 16.63 4.78 0.28
C ASN A 59 15.19 5.34 0.21
N GLY A 60 14.33 4.91 1.14
CA GLY A 60 12.93 5.34 1.18
C GLY A 60 12.03 4.72 0.12
N ARG A 61 12.47 3.67 -0.58
CA ARG A 61 11.72 3.03 -1.67
C ARG A 61 11.47 1.54 -1.40
N LEU A 62 10.21 1.15 -1.57
CA LEU A 62 9.76 -0.25 -1.56
C LEU A 62 9.81 -0.80 -2.99
N THR A 63 10.59 -1.86 -3.21
CA THR A 63 10.76 -2.46 -4.54
C THR A 63 10.54 -3.97 -4.51
N GLY A 64 9.70 -4.48 -5.41
CA GLY A 64 9.43 -5.91 -5.54
C GLY A 64 8.16 -6.20 -6.36
N MET A 65 7.96 -7.47 -6.71
CA MET A 65 6.80 -7.91 -7.49
C MET A 65 5.67 -8.34 -6.55
N LEU A 66 4.43 -8.02 -6.94
CA LEU A 66 3.23 -8.52 -6.28
C LEU A 66 2.59 -9.63 -7.11
N MET A 67 2.21 -10.72 -6.46
CA MET A 67 1.26 -11.68 -7.00
C MET A 67 -0.15 -11.22 -6.68
N THR A 68 -1.00 -11.08 -7.69
CA THR A 68 -2.39 -10.65 -7.56
C THR A 68 -3.33 -11.70 -8.12
N THR A 69 -4.52 -11.81 -7.55
CA THR A 69 -5.65 -12.47 -8.23
C THR A 69 -6.12 -11.63 -9.42
N MET A 70 -6.79 -12.24 -10.40
CA MET A 70 -7.28 -11.58 -11.63
C MET A 70 -8.81 -11.53 -11.67
N MET A 71 -9.44 -10.91 -10.67
CA MET A 71 -10.87 -10.60 -10.70
C MET A 71 -11.11 -9.15 -11.14
N MET A 72 -12.18 -8.91 -11.90
CA MET A 72 -12.60 -7.55 -12.24
C MET A 72 -13.25 -6.88 -11.03
N GLY A 73 -12.55 -5.93 -10.42
CA GLY A 73 -13.09 -4.99 -9.44
C GLY A 73 -13.73 -3.75 -10.07
N PRO A 74 -14.29 -2.83 -9.27
CA PRO A 74 -14.70 -1.51 -9.76
C PRO A 74 -13.49 -0.70 -10.27
N PRO A 75 -13.69 0.28 -11.16
CA PRO A 75 -12.59 1.03 -11.78
C PRO A 75 -11.60 1.64 -10.77
N PHE A 76 -12.10 2.19 -9.66
CA PHE A 76 -11.25 2.75 -8.61
C PHE A 76 -10.32 1.70 -7.98
N HIS A 77 -10.78 0.47 -7.80
CA HIS A 77 -9.98 -0.61 -7.22
C HIS A 77 -8.90 -1.06 -8.21
N MET A 78 -9.25 -1.17 -9.49
CA MET A 78 -8.29 -1.46 -10.55
C MET A 78 -7.19 -0.39 -10.63
N ASP A 79 -7.53 0.89 -10.47
CA ASP A 79 -6.54 1.98 -10.44
C ASP A 79 -5.58 1.86 -9.25
N VAL A 80 -6.11 1.48 -8.07
CA VAL A 80 -5.29 1.21 -6.87
C VAL A 80 -4.35 0.03 -7.10
N GLU A 81 -4.87 -1.09 -7.61
CA GLU A 81 -4.11 -2.30 -7.92
C GLU A 81 -3.00 -2.02 -8.94
N ARG A 82 -3.32 -1.27 -10.01
CA ARG A 82 -2.34 -0.83 -11.02
C ARG A 82 -1.24 0.02 -10.41
N ALA A 83 -1.61 1.03 -9.61
CA ALA A 83 -0.66 1.96 -9.01
C ALA A 83 0.30 1.25 -8.05
N LEU A 84 -0.20 0.31 -7.24
CA LEU A 84 0.63 -0.50 -6.33
C LEU A 84 1.52 -1.48 -7.10
N GLY A 85 0.97 -2.20 -8.09
CA GLY A 85 1.73 -3.16 -8.89
C GLY A 85 2.90 -2.50 -9.63
N VAL A 86 2.62 -1.44 -10.40
CA VAL A 86 3.66 -0.70 -11.14
C VAL A 86 4.60 0.03 -10.19
N GLY A 87 4.06 0.61 -9.12
CA GLY A 87 4.84 1.36 -8.13
C GLY A 87 5.88 0.47 -7.47
N PHE A 88 5.48 -0.67 -6.92
CA PHE A 88 6.41 -1.58 -6.26
C PHE A 88 7.39 -2.23 -7.24
N GLU A 89 6.98 -2.56 -8.46
CA GLU A 89 7.92 -3.10 -9.47
C GLU A 89 9.05 -2.11 -9.78
N LYS A 90 8.76 -0.82 -9.82
CA LYS A 90 9.70 0.25 -10.22
C LYS A 90 10.38 0.99 -9.06
N GLY A 91 10.02 0.65 -7.82
CA GLY A 91 10.55 1.28 -6.61
C GLY A 91 9.68 2.45 -6.14
N MET A 92 8.69 2.12 -5.33
CA MET A 92 7.68 3.03 -4.80
C MET A 92 8.21 3.81 -3.62
N ARG A 93 8.16 5.13 -3.66
CA ARG A 93 8.55 5.95 -2.53
C ARG A 93 7.53 5.78 -1.41
N ALA A 94 8.01 5.45 -0.21
CA ALA A 94 7.20 5.30 0.98
C ALA A 94 7.61 6.34 2.03
N SER A 95 6.62 7.01 2.62
CA SER A 95 6.85 7.98 3.69
C SER A 95 5.73 7.86 4.70
N ARG A 96 6.09 7.66 5.97
CA ARG A 96 5.12 7.68 7.08
C ARG A 96 5.29 8.96 7.89
N GLU A 97 4.18 9.60 8.17
CA GLU A 97 4.07 10.76 9.06
C GLU A 97 2.94 10.51 10.06
N GLY A 98 3.31 10.12 11.28
CA GLY A 98 2.35 9.70 12.30
C GLY A 98 1.50 8.51 11.82
N ASP A 99 0.19 8.69 11.78
CA ASP A 99 -0.78 7.70 11.33
C ASP A 99 -0.98 7.68 9.81
N ARG A 100 -0.28 8.53 9.06
CA ARG A 100 -0.44 8.62 7.60
C ARG A 100 0.73 7.96 6.89
N LEU A 101 0.44 6.97 6.05
CA LEU A 101 1.39 6.37 5.11
C LEU A 101 1.10 6.90 3.70
N THR A 102 2.10 7.50 3.07
CA THR A 102 2.02 7.96 1.68
C THR A 102 2.92 7.11 0.81
N LEU A 103 2.33 6.48 -0.21
CA LEU A 103 3.03 5.74 -1.24
C LEU A 103 2.93 6.51 -2.56
N SER A 104 4.04 6.72 -3.25
CA SER A 104 4.04 7.49 -4.50
C SER A 104 5.03 6.95 -5.52
N HIS A 105 4.62 6.98 -6.79
CA HIS A 105 5.47 6.64 -7.93
C HIS A 105 4.94 7.32 -9.20
N GLY A 106 5.78 8.13 -9.86
CA GLY A 106 5.36 8.89 -11.03
C GLY A 106 4.27 9.90 -10.67
N GLU A 107 3.14 9.83 -11.36
CA GLU A 107 1.95 10.67 -11.10
C GLU A 107 1.03 10.06 -10.04
N ASP A 108 1.20 8.78 -9.72
CA ASP A 108 0.34 8.06 -8.78
C ASP A 108 0.77 8.31 -7.33
N THR A 109 -0.17 8.75 -6.50
CA THR A 109 -0.01 8.99 -5.06
C THR A 109 -1.17 8.37 -4.29
N LEU A 110 -0.86 7.40 -3.44
CA LEU A 110 -1.79 6.75 -2.52
C LEU A 110 -1.53 7.24 -1.10
N VAL A 111 -2.61 7.62 -0.42
CA VAL A 111 -2.57 8.02 0.98
C VAL A 111 -3.38 7.01 1.78
N PHE A 112 -2.72 6.37 2.71
CA PHE A 112 -3.30 5.45 3.67
C PHE A 112 -3.24 6.05 5.08
N VAL A 113 -4.19 5.64 5.91
CA VAL A 113 -4.23 5.99 7.34
C VAL A 113 -4.22 4.71 8.15
N VAL A 114 -3.54 4.71 9.31
CA VAL A 114 -3.53 3.56 10.22
C VAL A 114 -4.97 3.15 10.50
N ASP A 115 -5.26 1.87 10.27
CA ASP A 115 -6.56 1.33 10.59
C ASP A 115 -6.63 1.14 12.11
N GLY A 116 -7.33 2.05 12.78
CA GLY A 116 -7.48 2.07 14.23
C GLY A 116 -8.30 0.91 14.81
N SER A 117 -8.66 -0.10 14.01
CA SER A 117 -9.46 -1.25 14.46
C SER A 117 -8.66 -2.28 15.28
N THR A 118 -7.38 -2.04 15.54
CA THR A 118 -6.62 -2.73 16.59
C THR A 118 -6.13 -1.74 17.63
N ALA A 119 -7.05 -1.27 18.48
CA ALA A 119 -6.75 -0.68 19.77
C ALA A 119 -7.84 -1.09 20.77
N ALA A 120 -7.69 -2.30 21.33
CA ALA A 120 -8.12 -2.68 22.67
C ALA A 120 -7.41 -3.99 23.05
#